data_AF-A0A7S0JHL8-F1
#
_entry.id   AF-A0A7S0JHL8-F1
#
_cell.length_a   1.000
_cell.length_b   1.000
_cell.length_c   1.000
_cell.angle_alpha   90.00
_cell.angle_beta   90.00
_cell.angle_gamma   90.00
#
_symmetry.space_group_name_H-M   'P 1'
#
loop_
_entity.id
_entity.type
_entity.pdbx_description
1 polymer ?
#
loop_
_entity_poly.entity_id
_entity_poly.type
_entity_poly.pdbx_seq_one_letter_code
_entity_poly.pdbx_strand_id
1 'polypeptide(L)'
;RWSPDSPQPPSPLLPLPLPPPPPSSPHVPPPLAPSSPPAPCVWPEDMTDMRTLSPPEWCNSAPARRADASTCERAFSTLANGMAARCVHNKMMSTCRASAYLCPQPARLRPTLATIAMQSLPPPPPDHRELYELPHGQRTSAG
;
A
#
# COMPACT_ATOMS: atom_id res chain seq x y z
N ARG A 1 -12.40 -9.70 -89.90
CA ARG A 1 -11.71 -8.40 -90.05
C ARG A 1 -11.43 -7.87 -88.64
N TRP A 2 -10.35 -8.31 -88.02
CA TRP A 2 -9.90 -7.91 -86.68
C TRP A 2 -8.43 -7.51 -86.82
N SER A 3 -8.12 -6.30 -86.38
CA SER A 3 -6.83 -5.64 -86.54
C SER A 3 -5.84 -6.07 -85.45
N PRO A 4 -4.62 -6.51 -85.80
CA PRO A 4 -3.52 -6.68 -84.86
C PRO A 4 -2.70 -5.39 -84.79
N ASP A 5 -3.06 -4.47 -83.90
CA ASP A 5 -2.10 -3.49 -83.36
C ASP A 5 -2.74 -2.79 -82.15
N SER A 6 -2.28 -3.13 -80.95
CA SER A 6 -2.40 -2.22 -79.81
C SER A 6 -1.05 -2.20 -79.13
N PRO A 7 -0.36 -1.04 -79.10
CA PRO A 7 0.92 -0.92 -78.44
C PRO A 7 0.74 -1.16 -76.95
N GLN A 8 1.39 -2.20 -76.45
CA GLN A 8 1.39 -2.54 -75.03
C GLN A 8 2.04 -1.40 -74.23
N PRO A 9 1.41 -0.91 -73.15
CA PRO A 9 2.01 0.14 -72.33
C PRO A 9 3.32 -0.36 -71.69
N PRO A 10 4.31 0.51 -71.49
CA PRO A 10 5.56 0.13 -70.84
C PRO A 10 5.29 -0.29 -69.40
N SER A 11 5.85 -1.44 -69.00
CA SER A 11 5.72 -1.95 -67.64
C SER A 11 6.23 -0.95 -66.61
N PRO A 12 5.55 -0.81 -65.45
CA PRO A 12 6.05 0.02 -64.37
C PRO A 12 7.35 -0.55 -63.80
N LEU A 13 8.37 0.29 -63.68
CA LEU A 13 9.63 -0.05 -63.03
C LEU A 13 9.34 -0.36 -61.55
N LEU A 14 9.64 -1.59 -61.13
CA LEU A 14 9.54 -2.01 -59.73
C LEU A 14 10.48 -1.15 -58.87
N PRO A 15 10.06 -0.72 -57.67
CA PRO A 15 10.92 0.02 -56.76
C PRO A 15 12.11 -0.85 -56.33
N LEU A 16 13.31 -0.28 -56.40
CA LEU A 16 14.54 -0.91 -55.92
C LEU A 16 14.38 -1.28 -54.42
N PRO A 17 14.91 -2.43 -53.99
CA PRO A 17 14.96 -2.77 -52.57
C PRO A 17 15.79 -1.73 -51.82
N LEU A 18 15.22 -1.14 -50.77
CA LEU A 18 15.94 -0.21 -49.90
C LEU A 18 17.13 -0.94 -49.22
N PRO A 19 18.27 -0.26 -49.03
CA PRO A 19 19.37 -0.79 -48.24
C PRO A 19 18.90 -1.05 -46.79
N PRO A 20 19.50 -2.04 -46.11
CA PRO A 20 19.20 -2.32 -44.72
C PRO A 20 19.50 -1.09 -43.85
N PRO A 21 18.71 -0.84 -42.79
CA PRO A 21 19.02 0.23 -41.84
C PRO A 21 20.39 -0.02 -41.18
N PRO A 22 21.12 1.05 -40.83
CA PRO A 22 22.38 0.91 -40.10
C PRO A 22 22.15 0.20 -38.76
N PRO A 23 23.15 -0.51 -38.23
CA PRO A 23 23.06 -1.12 -36.90
C PRO A 23 22.79 -0.02 -35.86
N SER A 24 21.74 -0.21 -35.04
CA SER A 24 21.45 0.65 -33.90
C SER A 24 22.70 0.80 -33.03
N SER A 25 23.16 2.03 -32.81
CA SER A 25 24.27 2.30 -31.91
C SER A 25 24.01 1.64 -30.55
N PRO A 26 25.03 1.03 -29.91
CA PRO A 26 24.87 0.52 -28.56
C PRO A 26 24.46 1.67 -27.64
N HIS A 27 23.26 1.56 -27.07
CA HIS A 27 22.76 2.47 -26.05
C HIS A 27 23.72 2.37 -24.84
N VAL A 28 24.60 3.35 -24.67
CA VAL A 28 25.40 3.47 -23.45
C VAL A 28 24.41 3.77 -22.32
N PRO A 29 24.31 2.93 -21.28
CA PRO A 29 23.44 3.25 -20.15
C PRO A 29 23.92 4.56 -19.51
N PRO A 30 23.01 5.44 -19.08
CA PRO A 30 23.42 6.65 -18.36
C PRO A 30 24.26 6.27 -17.13
N PRO A 31 25.23 7.12 -16.75
CA PRO A 31 26.02 6.89 -15.54
C PRO A 31 25.07 6.69 -14.35
N LEU A 32 25.27 5.60 -13.61
CA LEU A 32 24.56 5.31 -12.37
C LEU A 32 24.79 6.50 -11.43
N ALA A 33 23.76 7.31 -11.20
CA ALA A 33 23.80 8.38 -10.22
C ALA A 33 24.23 7.78 -8.86
N PRO A 34 25.07 8.48 -8.07
CA PRO A 34 25.45 8.01 -6.75
C PRO A 34 24.19 7.76 -5.92
N SER A 35 24.03 6.52 -5.47
CA SER A 35 22.97 6.09 -4.58
C SER A 35 22.97 7.02 -3.37
N SER A 36 21.98 7.91 -3.29
CA SER A 36 21.80 8.75 -2.10
C SER A 36 21.76 7.83 -0.86
N PRO A 37 22.38 8.23 0.26
CA PRO A 37 22.34 7.43 1.48
C PRO A 37 20.87 7.08 1.81
N PRO A 38 20.61 5.87 2.34
CA PRO A 38 19.25 5.46 2.65
C PRO A 38 18.64 6.52 3.56
N ALA A 39 17.58 7.18 3.08
CA ALA A 39 16.83 8.08 3.91
C ALA A 39 16.42 7.32 5.19
N PRO A 40 16.45 7.95 6.37
CA PRO A 40 15.92 7.33 7.57
C PRO A 40 14.51 6.81 7.26
N CYS A 41 14.15 5.67 7.86
CA CYS A 41 12.85 5.04 7.72
C CYS A 41 11.72 5.94 8.23
N VAL A 42 11.36 6.95 7.45
CA VAL A 42 10.29 7.90 7.76
C VAL A 42 9.05 7.37 7.07
N TRP A 43 8.24 6.68 7.87
CA TRP A 43 6.90 6.25 7.49
C TRP A 43 5.94 7.40 7.75
N PRO A 44 5.28 7.99 6.74
CA PRO A 44 4.11 8.81 7.00
C PRO A 44 3.05 7.98 7.76
N GLU A 45 2.45 8.57 8.80
CA GLU A 45 1.42 7.94 9.62
C GLU A 45 0.23 7.42 8.79
N ASP A 46 -0.05 8.08 7.65
CA ASP A 46 -1.16 7.80 6.73
C ASP A 46 -0.86 6.74 5.65
N MET A 47 0.12 5.86 5.84
CA MET A 47 0.40 4.80 4.88
C MET A 47 -0.48 3.56 5.06
N THR A 48 -0.94 3.01 3.93
CA THR A 48 -1.78 1.79 3.91
C THR A 48 -0.93 0.53 3.82
N ASP A 49 -1.10 -0.38 4.77
CA ASP A 49 -0.50 -1.71 4.69
C ASP A 49 -1.29 -2.61 3.74
N MET A 50 -0.73 -2.82 2.56
CA MET A 50 -1.32 -3.62 1.48
C MET A 50 -1.61 -5.07 1.89
N ARG A 51 -0.88 -5.59 2.88
CA ARG A 51 -1.02 -6.98 3.34
C ARG A 51 -2.16 -7.16 4.33
N THR A 52 -2.69 -6.07 4.86
CA THR A 52 -3.87 -6.07 5.74
C THR A 52 -5.19 -5.86 4.99
N LEU A 53 -5.13 -5.60 3.68
CA LEU A 53 -6.32 -5.54 2.83
C LEU A 53 -6.96 -6.92 2.64
N SER A 54 -8.23 -6.94 2.23
CA SER A 54 -8.99 -8.15 1.92
C SER A 54 -9.54 -8.07 0.50
N PRO A 55 -8.98 -8.80 -0.49
CA PRO A 55 -7.84 -9.72 -0.36
C PRO A 55 -6.51 -8.99 -0.15
N PRO A 56 -5.49 -9.66 0.43
CA PRO A 56 -4.15 -9.09 0.54
C PRO A 56 -3.56 -8.79 -0.84
N GLU A 57 -2.99 -7.61 -1.00
CA GLU A 57 -2.43 -7.15 -2.27
C GLU A 57 -0.93 -6.84 -2.15
N TRP A 58 -0.31 -6.51 -3.29
CA TRP A 58 1.04 -5.98 -3.38
C TRP A 58 1.03 -4.58 -4.03
N CYS A 59 2.16 -3.88 -3.96
CA CYS A 59 2.32 -2.52 -4.51
C CYS A 59 1.77 -2.41 -5.96
N ASN A 60 2.04 -3.41 -6.81
CA ASN A 60 1.69 -3.35 -8.23
C ASN A 60 0.29 -3.89 -8.60
N SER A 61 -0.52 -4.35 -7.63
CA SER A 61 -1.79 -5.03 -7.93
C SER A 61 -2.84 -4.08 -8.54
N ALA A 62 -3.08 -2.91 -7.93
CA ALA A 62 -4.10 -1.98 -8.40
C ALA A 62 -3.63 -1.14 -9.60
N PRO A 63 -4.47 -0.94 -10.63
CA PRO A 63 -4.19 -0.03 -11.74
C PRO A 63 -3.94 1.42 -11.29
N ALA A 64 -4.70 1.92 -10.30
CA ALA A 64 -4.55 3.28 -9.79
C ALA A 64 -3.13 3.55 -9.25
N ARG A 65 -2.53 2.60 -8.53
CA ARG A 65 -1.15 2.70 -8.03
C ARG A 65 -0.11 2.69 -9.16
N ARG A 66 -0.40 2.05 -10.29
CA ARG A 66 0.49 2.05 -11.46
C ARG A 66 0.45 3.39 -12.21
N ALA A 67 -0.71 4.01 -12.26
CA ALA A 67 -0.93 5.26 -12.96
C ALA A 67 -0.52 6.50 -12.15
N ASP A 68 -0.69 6.47 -10.82
CA ASP A 68 -0.51 7.63 -9.95
C ASP A 68 0.56 7.43 -8.88
N ALA A 69 1.51 8.36 -8.81
CA ALA A 69 2.62 8.31 -7.89
C ALA A 69 2.17 8.45 -6.43
N SER A 70 1.26 9.38 -6.16
CA SER A 70 0.76 9.63 -4.80
C SER A 70 0.03 8.41 -4.24
N THR A 71 -0.77 7.73 -5.06
CA THR A 71 -1.50 6.51 -4.67
C THR A 71 -0.54 5.35 -4.43
N CYS A 72 0.51 5.22 -5.25
CA CYS A 72 1.56 4.23 -5.02
C CYS A 72 2.31 4.49 -3.70
N GLU A 73 2.79 5.72 -3.50
CA GLU A 73 3.72 6.06 -2.44
C GLU A 73 3.08 6.21 -1.05
N ARG A 74 1.75 6.20 -0.98
CA ARG A 74 0.95 6.09 0.27
C ARG A 74 0.70 4.64 0.70
N ALA A 75 1.33 3.67 0.04
CA ALA A 75 1.19 2.25 0.36
C ALA A 75 2.52 1.61 0.77
N PHE A 76 2.46 0.57 1.59
CA PHE A 76 3.59 -0.29 1.92
C PHE A 76 3.16 -1.75 2.01
N SER A 77 4.12 -2.67 1.96
CA SER A 77 3.86 -4.09 2.13
C SER A 77 4.68 -4.63 3.30
N THR A 78 4.01 -5.26 4.27
CA THR A 78 4.65 -5.96 5.38
C THR A 78 5.12 -7.37 4.96
N LEU A 79 6.36 -7.70 5.27
CA LEU A 79 6.96 -9.02 5.01
C LEU A 79 6.78 -9.93 6.24
N ALA A 80 6.90 -11.24 6.03
CA ALA A 80 6.71 -12.23 7.09
C ALA A 80 7.67 -12.10 8.28
N ASN A 81 8.82 -11.44 8.09
CA ASN A 81 9.80 -11.15 9.12
C ASN A 81 9.51 -9.87 9.93
N GLY A 82 8.33 -9.26 9.75
CA GLY A 82 7.95 -8.02 10.44
C GLY A 82 8.61 -6.75 9.88
N MET A 83 9.36 -6.87 8.78
CA MET A 83 9.87 -5.72 8.04
C MET A 83 8.80 -5.22 7.07
N ALA A 84 8.91 -3.96 6.65
CA ALA A 84 8.04 -3.37 5.65
C ALA A 84 8.86 -2.72 4.53
N ALA A 85 8.34 -2.85 3.31
CA ALA A 85 8.87 -2.17 2.13
C ALA A 85 7.88 -1.11 1.66
N ARG A 86 8.35 0.13 1.48
CA ARG A 86 7.54 1.21 0.93
C ARG A 86 7.29 0.96 -0.56
N CYS A 87 6.10 1.26 -1.04
CA CYS A 87 5.83 1.23 -2.46
C CYS A 87 6.39 2.48 -3.13
N VAL A 88 7.07 2.31 -4.26
CA VAL A 88 7.73 3.36 -5.05
C VAL A 88 7.18 3.34 -6.47
N HIS A 89 6.75 4.50 -6.95
CA HIS A 89 6.24 4.64 -8.30
C HIS A 89 7.39 4.76 -9.29
N ASN A 90 7.32 4.00 -10.38
CA ASN A 90 8.20 4.13 -11.51
C ASN A 90 7.40 4.63 -12.71
N LYS A 91 7.48 5.95 -12.95
CA LYS A 91 6.76 6.63 -14.04
C LYS A 91 7.15 6.09 -15.42
N MET A 92 8.42 5.77 -15.65
CA MET A 92 8.91 5.31 -16.96
C MET A 92 8.30 3.94 -17.34
N MET A 93 8.12 3.06 -16.36
CA MET A 93 7.54 1.73 -16.57
C MET A 93 6.04 1.66 -16.25
N SER A 94 5.42 2.74 -15.76
CA SER A 94 4.04 2.73 -15.23
C SER A 94 3.81 1.58 -14.25
N THR A 95 4.74 1.41 -13.29
CA THR A 95 4.67 0.34 -12.27
C THR A 95 4.81 0.90 -10.86
N CYS A 96 4.24 0.20 -9.88
CA CYS A 96 4.40 0.50 -8.47
C CYS A 96 5.09 -0.68 -7.79
N ARG A 97 6.34 -0.50 -7.33
CA ARG A 97 7.19 -1.61 -6.84
C ARG A 97 7.52 -1.44 -5.37
N ALA A 98 7.76 -2.54 -4.66
CA ALA A 98 8.31 -2.47 -3.32
C ALA A 98 9.76 -1.96 -3.38
N SER A 99 10.12 -1.09 -2.45
CA SER A 99 11.49 -0.59 -2.27
C SER A 99 12.43 -1.72 -1.88
N ALA A 100 13.69 -1.62 -2.30
CA ALA A 100 14.75 -2.49 -1.79
C ALA A 100 15.09 -2.20 -0.32
N TYR A 101 14.77 -1.00 0.16
CA TYR A 101 14.93 -0.61 1.55
C TYR A 101 13.80 -1.22 2.38
N LEU A 102 14.19 -2.13 3.27
CA LEU A 102 13.35 -2.72 4.29
C LEU A 102 13.52 -1.91 5.56
N CYS A 103 12.41 -1.44 6.10
CA CYS A 103 12.37 -0.75 7.37
C CYS A 103 11.63 -1.62 8.38
N PRO A 104 11.95 -1.55 9.69
CA PRO A 104 11.05 -2.12 10.68
C PRO A 104 9.65 -1.57 10.41
N GLN A 105 8.63 -2.45 10.42
CA GLN A 105 7.25 -2.02 10.25
C GLN A 105 7.05 -0.82 11.18
N PRO A 106 6.43 0.30 10.71
CA PRO A 106 6.01 1.34 11.64
C PRO A 106 5.25 0.57 12.70
N ALA A 107 5.78 0.57 13.93
CA ALA A 107 5.17 -0.19 15.00
C ALA A 107 3.74 0.30 14.96
N ARG A 108 2.80 -0.53 14.45
CA ARG A 108 1.41 -0.30 14.75
C ARG A 108 1.54 -0.22 16.25
N LEU A 109 1.26 0.95 16.79
CA LEU A 109 0.84 1.07 18.15
C LEU A 109 -0.32 0.07 18.17
N ARG A 110 -0.01 -1.21 18.41
CA ARG A 110 -0.86 -2.07 19.16
C ARG A 110 -1.10 -1.14 20.33
N PRO A 111 -2.31 -0.64 20.57
CA PRO A 111 -2.64 -0.39 21.95
C PRO A 111 -2.25 -1.70 22.62
N THR A 112 -1.07 -1.72 23.24
CA THR A 112 -0.73 -2.73 24.20
C THR A 112 -1.96 -2.76 25.06
N LEU A 113 -2.53 -3.94 25.22
CA LEU A 113 -3.78 -4.22 25.91
C LEU A 113 -3.62 -3.90 27.41
N ALA A 114 -3.25 -2.64 27.71
CA ALA A 114 -2.90 -2.02 28.96
C ALA A 114 -3.72 -0.71 29.14
N THR A 115 -4.68 -0.46 28.25
CA THR A 115 -5.72 0.58 28.41
C THR A 115 -7.12 0.00 28.14
N ILE A 116 -7.37 -1.24 28.57
CA ILE A 116 -8.74 -1.71 28.85
C ILE A 116 -8.70 -2.47 30.18
N ALA A 117 -8.41 -1.73 31.26
CA ALA A 117 -8.61 -2.21 32.63
C ALA A 117 -9.04 -1.06 33.56
N MET A 118 -9.76 -0.05 33.04
CA MET A 118 -10.30 1.06 33.86
C MET A 118 -11.77 1.40 33.55
N GLN A 119 -12.60 0.45 33.09
CA GLN A 119 -14.03 0.74 32.91
C GLN A 119 -15.02 -0.24 33.57
N SER A 120 -14.58 -1.20 34.38
CA SER A 120 -15.49 -1.98 35.24
C SER A 120 -14.81 -2.42 36.53
N LEU A 121 -14.55 -1.49 37.45
CA LEU A 121 -14.54 -1.90 38.86
C LEU A 121 -15.99 -2.14 39.27
N PRO A 122 -16.36 -3.33 39.81
CA PRO A 122 -17.65 -3.49 40.45
C PRO A 122 -17.75 -2.46 41.59
N PRO A 123 -18.95 -1.89 41.85
CA PRO A 123 -19.14 -1.00 42.98
C PRO A 123 -18.69 -1.71 44.27
N PRO A 124 -18.11 -0.99 45.25
CA PRO A 124 -17.79 -1.58 46.54
C PRO A 124 -19.07 -2.18 47.14
N PRO A 125 -18.99 -3.36 47.79
CA PRO A 125 -20.14 -3.90 48.48
C PRO A 125 -20.63 -2.89 49.53
N PRO A 126 -21.95 -2.78 49.74
CA PRO A 126 -22.47 -1.94 50.80
C PRO A 126 -21.87 -2.36 52.14
N ASP A 127 -21.36 -1.39 52.87
CA ASP A 127 -20.81 -1.53 54.21
C ASP A 127 -21.91 -2.11 55.13
N HIS A 128 -21.77 -3.39 55.50
CA HIS A 128 -22.74 -4.11 56.33
C HIS A 128 -22.62 -3.75 57.83
N ARG A 129 -22.15 -2.54 58.17
CA ARG A 129 -21.80 -2.18 59.55
C ARG A 129 -22.89 -1.38 60.29
N GLU A 130 -24.17 -1.65 60.00
CA GLU A 130 -25.30 -0.98 60.66
C GLU A 130 -26.55 -1.88 60.74
N LEU A 131 -26.42 -3.13 61.18
CA LEU A 131 -27.59 -3.98 61.51
C LEU A 131 -27.49 -4.73 62.85
N TYR A 132 -26.56 -4.34 63.71
CA TYR A 132 -26.53 -4.76 65.11
C TYR A 132 -26.86 -3.58 66.04
N GLU A 133 -28.11 -3.12 66.01
CA GLU A 133 -28.77 -2.56 67.20
C GLU A 133 -30.24 -3.01 67.24
N LEU A 134 -30.46 -4.13 67.93
CA LEU A 134 -31.67 -4.41 68.72
C LEU A 134 -31.30 -4.10 70.19
N PRO A 135 -32.23 -3.92 71.15
CA PRO A 135 -33.65 -3.52 71.08
C PRO A 135 -34.11 -2.65 72.28
N HIS A 136 -34.70 -1.47 72.11
CA HIS A 136 -35.47 -0.80 73.19
C HIS A 136 -36.53 0.08 72.49
N GLY A 137 -37.85 0.02 72.74
CA GLY A 137 -38.63 -0.31 73.93
C GLY A 137 -39.72 0.76 74.06
N GLN A 138 -41.00 0.34 74.15
CA GLN A 138 -42.18 1.16 74.49
C GLN A 138 -42.60 2.22 73.43
N ARG A 139 -43.87 2.58 73.20
CA ARG A 139 -44.96 2.80 74.16
C ARG A 139 -46.32 2.81 73.43
N THR A 140 -47.34 2.34 74.13
CA THR A 140 -48.79 2.39 73.86
C THR A 140 -49.34 3.80 73.59
N SER A 141 -50.39 3.93 72.77
CA SER A 141 -51.71 4.45 73.22
C SER A 141 -52.75 4.46 72.11
N ALA A 142 -53.98 4.20 72.54
CA ALA A 142 -55.22 4.17 71.81
C ALA A 142 -55.68 5.56 71.33
N GLY A 143 -56.60 5.54 70.36
CA GLY A 143 -57.40 6.66 69.88
C GLY A 143 -58.38 6.15 68.84
#